data_AF-A0A257CPH7-F1
#
_entry.id   AF-A0A257CPH7-F1
#
_cell.length_a   1.000
_cell.length_b   1.000
_cell.length_c   1.000
_cell.angle_alpha   90.00
_cell.angle_beta   90.00
_cell.angle_gamma   90.00
#
_symmetry.space_group_name_H-M   'P 1'
#
loop_
_entity.id
_entity.type
_entity.pdbx_description
1 polymer ?
#
loop_
_entity_poly.entity_id
_entity_poly.type
_entity_poly.pdbx_seq_one_letter_code
_entity_poly.pdbx_strand_id
1 'polypeptide(L)'
;MQRGEVWWVEFDPAVGTEIRKTRPGIIVSNDAANRNLSRVIVVPLTSNTERLFPGEARVNVAGTQSKAMADQLMTADKSRLKSKVGELTKLDMQAVEAAIRLQLALAK
;
A
#
# COMPACT_ATOMS: atom_id res chain seq x y z
N MET A 1 -12.28 -3.76 5.35
CA MET A 1 -11.32 -3.45 4.28
C MET A 1 -11.73 -2.15 3.65
N GLN A 2 -11.27 -1.07 4.25
CA GLN A 2 -11.54 0.31 3.84
C GLN A 2 -10.25 0.96 3.34
N ARG A 3 -10.40 1.99 2.53
CA ARG A 3 -9.29 2.78 1.99
C ARG A 3 -8.53 3.44 3.13
N GLY A 4 -7.22 3.30 3.12
CA GLY A 4 -6.32 3.80 4.16
C GLY A 4 -6.07 2.84 5.32
N GLU A 5 -6.80 1.73 5.42
CA GLU A 5 -6.43 0.66 6.34
C GLU A 5 -5.13 -0.01 5.88
N VAL A 6 -4.28 -0.35 6.85
CA VAL A 6 -3.05 -1.11 6.64
C VAL A 6 -3.25 -2.53 7.14
N TRP A 7 -2.92 -3.50 6.30
CA TRP A 7 -3.09 -4.93 6.56
C TRP A 7 -1.82 -5.70 6.27
N TRP A 8 -1.60 -6.82 6.96
CA TRP A 8 -0.62 -7.81 6.51
C TRP A 8 -1.12 -8.48 5.24
N VAL A 9 -0.38 -8.35 4.15
CA VAL A 9 -0.71 -8.88 2.82
C VAL A 9 0.35 -9.87 2.37
N GLU A 10 -0.09 -11.04 1.91
CA GLU A 10 0.75 -12.07 1.32
C GLU A 10 1.01 -11.77 -0.17
N PHE A 11 2.24 -11.35 -0.49
CA PHE A 11 2.66 -11.01 -1.85
C PHE A 11 3.28 -12.19 -2.61
N ASP A 12 3.66 -13.27 -1.92
CA ASP A 12 4.18 -14.46 -2.59
C ASP A 12 3.06 -15.27 -3.28
N PRO A 13 3.37 -16.00 -4.37
CA PRO A 13 4.66 -16.04 -5.06
C PRO A 13 4.93 -14.76 -5.86
N ALA A 14 6.19 -14.31 -5.85
CA ALA A 14 6.63 -13.11 -6.55
C ALA A 14 7.90 -13.38 -7.39
N VAL A 15 7.99 -12.73 -8.55
CA VAL A 15 9.02 -12.94 -9.56
C VAL A 15 10.01 -11.77 -9.59
N GLY A 16 11.30 -12.04 -9.80
CA GLY A 16 12.31 -11.00 -10.05
C GLY A 16 12.49 -9.99 -8.89
N THR A 17 12.08 -8.75 -9.09
CA THR A 17 12.19 -7.66 -8.08
C THR A 17 10.85 -7.28 -7.47
N GLU A 18 9.78 -8.01 -7.78
CA GLU A 18 8.48 -7.82 -7.15
C GLU A 18 8.59 -7.91 -5.63
N ILE A 19 7.71 -7.19 -4.95
CA ILE A 19 7.58 -7.28 -3.50
C ILE A 19 7.28 -8.74 -3.09
N ARG A 20 8.00 -9.23 -2.08
CA ARG A 20 7.94 -10.63 -1.61
C ARG A 20 7.47 -10.74 -0.17
N LYS A 21 7.07 -11.97 0.20
CA LYS A 21 6.67 -12.37 1.55
C LYS A 21 5.38 -11.69 2.00
N THR A 22 5.01 -11.95 3.25
CA THR A 22 3.93 -11.22 3.91
C THR A 22 4.46 -9.89 4.42
N ARG A 23 3.89 -8.78 3.96
CA ARG A 23 4.28 -7.42 4.35
C ARG A 23 3.07 -6.54 4.60
N PRO A 24 3.19 -5.47 5.40
CA PRO A 24 2.11 -4.51 5.53
C PRO A 24 1.82 -3.85 4.17
N GLY A 25 0.55 -3.67 3.85
CA GLY A 25 0.09 -3.00 2.64
C GLY A 25 -1.11 -2.10 2.94
N ILE A 26 -1.11 -0.91 2.35
CA ILE A 26 -2.17 0.10 2.49
C ILE A 26 -3.23 -0.18 1.43
N ILE A 27 -4.50 -0.32 1.81
CA ILE A 27 -5.60 -0.39 0.85
C ILE A 27 -5.82 0.98 0.22
N VAL A 28 -5.75 1.07 -1.11
CA VAL A 28 -5.91 2.34 -1.87
C VAL A 28 -7.12 2.36 -2.79
N SER A 29 -7.73 1.20 -3.05
CA SER A 29 -9.00 1.10 -3.77
C SER A 29 -10.16 1.74 -3.00
N ASN A 30 -11.15 2.27 -3.72
CA ASN A 30 -12.31 2.94 -3.13
C ASN A 30 -13.22 1.97 -2.33
N ASP A 31 -13.91 2.47 -1.32
CA ASP A 31 -14.69 1.65 -0.39
C ASP A 31 -15.91 0.98 -1.02
N ALA A 32 -16.49 1.58 -2.07
CA ALA A 32 -17.57 0.96 -2.80
C ALA A 32 -17.10 -0.33 -3.49
N ALA A 33 -15.94 -0.29 -4.16
CA ALA A 33 -15.32 -1.47 -4.75
C ALA A 33 -14.91 -2.48 -3.67
N ASN A 34 -14.28 -2.02 -2.58
CA ASN A 34 -13.86 -2.89 -1.48
C ASN A 34 -15.03 -3.63 -0.83
N ARG A 35 -16.23 -3.03 -0.80
CA ARG A 35 -17.44 -3.66 -0.25
C ARG A 35 -18.00 -4.75 -1.15
N ASN A 36 -17.99 -4.52 -2.47
CA ASN A 36 -18.68 -5.38 -3.43
C ASN A 36 -17.79 -6.42 -4.10
N LEU A 37 -16.47 -6.20 -4.16
CA LEU A 37 -15.54 -7.12 -4.84
C LEU A 37 -14.78 -7.99 -3.84
N SER A 38 -14.35 -9.18 -4.28
CA SER A 38 -13.47 -10.07 -3.50
C SER A 38 -11.99 -9.65 -3.51
N ARG A 39 -11.67 -8.51 -4.13
CA ARG A 39 -10.31 -7.98 -4.27
C ARG A 39 -10.21 -6.54 -3.81
N VAL A 40 -9.00 -6.13 -3.45
CA VAL A 40 -8.61 -4.76 -3.13
C VAL A 40 -7.33 -4.39 -3.88
N ILE A 41 -7.05 -3.10 -4.04
CA ILE A 41 -5.76 -2.62 -4.55
C ILE A 41 -4.95 -2.13 -3.36
N VAL A 42 -3.70 -2.58 -3.25
CA VAL A 42 -2.82 -2.25 -2.14
C VAL A 42 -1.48 -1.67 -2.61
N VAL A 43 -0.93 -0.76 -1.79
CA VAL A 43 0.47 -0.30 -1.88
C VAL A 43 1.28 -0.94 -0.75
N PRO A 44 2.32 -1.73 -1.03
CA PRO A 44 3.14 -2.34 0.00
C PRO A 44 3.98 -1.32 0.75
N LEU A 45 4.30 -1.67 2.00
CA LEU A 45 5.19 -0.93 2.88
C LEU A 45 6.53 -1.65 3.08
N THR A 46 7.59 -0.86 3.27
CA THR A 46 8.87 -1.35 3.77
C THR A 46 9.40 -0.44 4.89
N SER A 47 10.11 -1.04 5.84
CA SER A 47 10.76 -0.34 6.96
C SER A 47 12.11 0.27 6.57
N ASN A 48 12.69 -0.10 5.42
CA ASN A 48 13.89 0.55 4.91
C ASN A 48 13.51 1.94 4.37
N THR A 49 13.79 3.00 5.13
CA THR A 49 13.41 4.38 4.82
C THR A 49 14.59 5.28 4.46
N GLU A 50 15.80 4.71 4.31
CA GLU A 50 17.04 5.44 4.08
C GLU A 50 16.98 6.30 2.82
N ARG A 51 16.42 5.73 1.73
CA ARG A 51 16.23 6.40 0.45
C ARG A 51 14.76 6.41 0.07
N LEU A 52 14.32 7.58 -0.41
CA LEU A 52 12.99 7.81 -0.94
C LEU A 52 13.10 8.09 -2.44
N PHE A 53 12.57 7.19 -3.26
CA PHE A 53 12.55 7.31 -4.71
C PHE A 53 11.27 8.01 -5.20
N PRO A 54 11.26 8.54 -6.44
CA PRO A 54 10.01 8.99 -7.08
C PRO A 54 8.97 7.86 -7.06
N GLY A 55 7.73 8.18 -6.72
CA GLY A 55 6.67 7.17 -6.55
C GLY A 55 6.65 6.49 -5.18
N GLU A 56 7.52 6.91 -4.24
CA GLU A 56 7.45 6.48 -2.85
C GLU A 56 6.94 7.60 -1.92
N ALA A 57 6.29 7.23 -0.82
CA ALA A 57 5.86 8.17 0.22
C ALA A 57 6.30 7.69 1.61
N ARG A 58 6.82 8.59 2.43
CA ARG A 58 7.03 8.31 3.87
C ARG A 58 5.68 8.35 4.57
N VAL A 59 5.43 7.34 5.40
CA VAL A 59 4.21 7.22 6.20
C VAL A 59 4.55 6.71 7.59
N ASN A 60 3.68 7.01 8.55
CA ASN A 60 3.74 6.39 9.88
C ASN A 60 2.57 5.41 10.04
N VAL A 61 2.88 4.16 10.40
CA VAL A 61 1.86 3.15 10.71
C VAL A 61 2.11 2.64 12.11
N ALA A 62 1.13 2.86 13.00
CA ALA A 62 1.18 2.38 14.38
C ALA A 62 2.51 2.73 15.11
N GLY A 63 3.01 3.95 14.91
CA GLY A 63 4.25 4.43 15.52
C GLY A 63 5.53 4.05 14.75
N THR A 64 5.43 3.26 13.70
CA THR A 64 6.58 2.83 12.87
C THR A 64 6.68 3.68 11.61
N GLN A 65 7.82 4.36 11.44
CA GLN A 65 8.12 5.00 10.16
C GLN A 65 8.38 3.95 9.08
N SER A 66 7.67 4.07 7.97
CA SER A 66 7.76 3.18 6.81
C SER A 66 7.74 4.02 5.53
N LYS A 67 8.01 3.37 4.39
CA LYS A 67 7.74 3.95 3.08
C LYS A 67 6.77 3.09 2.29
N ALA A 68 5.82 3.76 1.63
CA ALA A 68 4.89 3.18 0.68
C ALA A 68 5.51 3.21 -0.71
N MET A 69 5.52 2.06 -1.39
CA MET A 69 6.18 1.85 -2.68
C MET A 69 5.13 1.75 -3.79
N ALA A 70 4.76 2.88 -4.42
CA ALA A 70 3.66 2.88 -5.40
C ALA A 70 4.01 2.12 -6.69
N ASP A 71 5.29 1.95 -7.01
CA ASP A 71 5.77 1.12 -8.12
C ASP A 71 5.44 -0.37 -7.93
N GLN A 72 5.21 -0.80 -6.69
CA GLN A 72 4.85 -2.17 -6.31
C GLN A 72 3.35 -2.34 -6.03
N LEU A 73 2.49 -1.47 -6.60
CA LEU A 73 1.03 -1.59 -6.52
C LEU A 73 0.56 -2.99 -6.96
N MET A 74 -0.30 -3.60 -6.15
CA MET A 74 -0.85 -4.93 -6.46
C MET A 74 -2.37 -4.94 -6.25
N THR A 75 -3.09 -5.58 -7.18
CA THR A 75 -4.46 -6.02 -6.92
C THR A 75 -4.40 -7.35 -6.17
N ALA A 76 -4.83 -7.37 -4.92
CA ALA A 76 -4.81 -8.55 -4.06
C ALA A 76 -6.23 -9.08 -3.81
N ASP A 77 -6.41 -10.39 -3.93
CA ASP A 77 -7.61 -11.04 -3.41
C ASP A 77 -7.67 -10.89 -1.88
N LYS A 78 -8.88 -10.74 -1.32
CA LYS A 78 -9.06 -10.54 0.13
C LYS A 78 -8.51 -11.69 0.98
N SER A 79 -8.40 -12.89 0.43
CA SER A 79 -7.75 -14.04 1.10
C SER A 79 -6.24 -13.86 1.36
N ARG A 80 -5.58 -12.94 0.63
CA ARG A 80 -4.18 -12.55 0.87
C ARG A 80 -4.02 -11.61 2.06
N LEU A 81 -5.09 -10.93 2.50
CA LEU A 81 -5.07 -10.02 3.65
C LEU A 81 -5.33 -10.82 4.93
N LYS A 82 -4.37 -10.80 5.87
CA LYS A 82 -4.40 -11.65 7.07
C LYS A 82 -4.97 -10.93 8.29
N SER A 83 -4.35 -9.82 8.71
CA SER A 83 -4.81 -9.05 9.87
C SER A 83 -4.56 -7.55 9.70
N LYS A 84 -5.45 -6.72 10.28
CA LYS A 84 -5.33 -5.26 10.28
C LYS A 84 -4.17 -4.85 11.22
N VAL A 85 -3.27 -4.03 10.69
CA VAL A 85 -2.13 -3.44 11.43
C VAL A 85 -2.54 -2.10 12.03
N GLY A 86 -3.29 -1.31 11.26
CA GLY A 86 -3.68 0.04 11.65
C GLY A 86 -4.36 0.77 10.51
N GLU A 87 -4.28 2.09 10.56
CA GLU A 87 -4.87 2.99 9.57
C GLU A 87 -3.99 4.22 9.42
N LEU A 88 -3.88 4.70 8.19
CA LEU A 88 -3.11 5.90 7.90
C LEU A 88 -3.85 7.16 8.33
N THR A 89 -3.07 8.17 8.73
CA THR A 89 -3.62 9.52 8.89
C THR A 89 -4.05 10.08 7.53
N LYS A 90 -4.90 11.10 7.55
CA LYS A 90 -5.30 11.81 6.31
C LYS A 90 -4.10 12.39 5.56
N LEU A 91 -3.09 12.90 6.28
CA LEU A 91 -1.88 13.48 5.69
C LEU A 91 -1.03 12.39 5.02
N ASP A 92 -0.83 11.25 5.68
CA ASP A 92 -0.10 10.13 5.10
C ASP A 92 -0.82 9.58 3.86
N MET A 93 -2.15 9.48 3.89
CA MET A 93 -2.94 9.06 2.73
C MET A 93 -2.79 10.02 1.54
N GLN A 94 -2.74 11.34 1.77
CA GLN A 94 -2.50 12.32 0.71
C GLN A 94 -1.10 12.17 0.10
N ALA A 95 -0.08 11.88 0.92
CA ALA A 95 1.27 11.62 0.42
C ALA A 95 1.31 10.35 -0.45
N VAL A 96 0.62 9.29 -0.03
CA VAL A 96 0.48 8.04 -0.82
C VAL A 96 -0.24 8.31 -2.14
N GLU A 97 -1.31 9.11 -2.14
CA GLU A 97 -2.01 9.51 -3.38
C GLU A 97 -1.10 10.28 -4.34
N ALA A 98 -0.31 11.22 -3.83
CA ALA A 98 0.64 11.97 -4.64
C ALA A 98 1.69 11.03 -5.26
N ALA A 99 2.21 10.09 -4.48
CA ALA A 99 3.16 9.08 -4.96
C ALA A 99 2.54 8.18 -6.05
N ILE A 100 1.30 7.71 -5.88
CA ILE A 100 0.59 6.93 -6.90
C ILE A 100 0.37 7.74 -8.17
N ARG A 101 -0.06 9.00 -8.05
CA ARG A 101 -0.26 9.88 -9.21
C ARG A 101 1.03 10.11 -9.97
N LEU A 102 2.14 10.31 -9.27
CA LEU A 102 3.46 10.44 -9.90
C LEU A 102 3.86 9.14 -10.60
N GLN A 103 3.75 8.00 -9.92
CA GLN A 103 4.13 6.69 -10.46
C GLN A 103 3.33 6.32 -11.72
N LEU A 104 2.05 6.69 -11.77
CA LEU A 104 1.16 6.40 -12.89
C LEU A 104 1.08 7.53 -13.91
N ALA A 105 1.94 8.55 -13.82
CA ALA A 105 1.93 9.73 -14.70
C ALA A 105 0.55 10.44 -14.78
N LEU A 106 -0.18 10.47 -13.66
CA LEU A 106 -1.45 11.17 -13.48
C LEU A 106 -1.30 12.53 -12.79
N ALA A 107 -0.08 12.86 -12.34
CA ALA A 107 0.24 14.20 -11.87
C ALA A 107 0.35 15.12 -13.10
N LYS A 108 -0.45 16.20 -13.10
CA LYS A 108 -0.29 17.33 -14.03
C LYS A 108 0.85 18.23 -13.56
#